data_AF-A0A840A459-F1
#
_entry.id   AF-A0A840A459-F1
#
_cell.length_a   1.000
_cell.length_b   1.000
_cell.length_c   1.000
_cell.angle_alpha   90.00
_cell.angle_beta   90.00
_cell.angle_gamma   90.00
#
_symmetry.space_group_name_H-M   'P 1'
#
loop_
_entity.id
_entity.type
_entity.pdbx_description
1 polymer ?
#
loop_
_entity_poly.entity_id
_entity_poly.type
_entity_poly.pdbx_seq_one_letter_code
_entity_poly.pdbx_strand_id
1 'polypeptide(L)'
;MRHLIAALALLAAAPVAAQEVPIVQTGAEGRFERQIDVKTKSEGFGPAQVTAFRAAITPIIDQLATMPAVNTPPAPLCHRLKSWIELINPHGVMGAEIAVMSPINYQNGRCNRMTGGGVMLNVNMPGVGLNPSRAVVRGETRAGDWYVLPIAPSRDPKILEFETNGDRHVALTHGRAPLFRPVSMERYVSRAMNQTVLAPDQRTAPACMTPTGELRADTACPPSRTLVELNPEYFDRARPADVQLLVLSTPADRYHGEDDAKFAARTAVWNSLDRAALAARVR
;
A
#
# COMPACT_ATOMS: atom_id res chain seq x y z
N MET A 1 -43.68 -36.00 43.65
CA MET A 1 -43.45 -34.85 42.74
C MET A 1 -41.96 -34.73 42.51
N ARG A 2 -41.48 -35.12 41.32
CA ARG A 2 -40.05 -35.15 40.95
C ARG A 2 -39.64 -33.78 40.41
N HIS A 3 -38.60 -33.19 41.00
CA HIS A 3 -37.99 -31.93 40.56
C HIS A 3 -37.14 -32.17 39.29
N LEU A 4 -37.48 -31.48 38.20
CA LEU A 4 -36.58 -31.27 37.05
C LEU A 4 -35.77 -29.99 37.34
N ILE A 5 -34.46 -30.12 37.49
CA ILE A 5 -33.53 -28.98 37.47
C ILE A 5 -33.00 -28.89 36.03
N ALA A 6 -33.38 -27.83 35.32
CA ALA A 6 -32.85 -27.52 34.00
C ALA A 6 -31.44 -26.93 34.14
N ALA A 7 -30.45 -27.60 33.54
CA ALA A 7 -29.10 -27.06 33.39
C ALA A 7 -29.06 -26.12 32.18
N LEU A 8 -29.05 -24.80 32.43
CA LEU A 8 -28.65 -23.81 31.45
C LEU A 8 -27.11 -23.84 31.35
N ALA A 9 -26.58 -24.47 30.31
CA ALA A 9 -25.18 -24.31 29.94
C ALA A 9 -25.00 -22.93 29.30
N LEU A 10 -24.47 -21.97 30.07
CA LEU A 10 -23.93 -20.72 29.52
C LEU A 10 -22.74 -21.06 28.61
N LEU A 11 -22.94 -20.94 27.29
CA LEU A 11 -21.84 -20.76 26.35
C LEU A 11 -21.23 -19.38 26.59
N ALA A 12 -20.27 -19.32 27.51
CA ALA A 12 -19.36 -18.19 27.60
C ALA A 12 -18.49 -18.18 26.33
N ALA A 13 -18.83 -17.30 25.39
CA ALA A 13 -17.92 -16.96 24.31
C ALA A 13 -16.68 -16.32 24.94
N ALA A 14 -15.58 -17.07 25.04
CA ALA A 14 -14.31 -16.51 25.45
C ALA A 14 -13.96 -15.37 24.48
N PRO A 15 -13.62 -14.17 24.98
CA PRO A 15 -13.16 -13.10 24.10
C PRO A 15 -11.90 -13.60 23.40
N VAL A 16 -11.93 -13.63 22.07
CA VAL A 16 -10.76 -13.89 21.25
C VAL A 16 -9.81 -12.73 21.50
N ALA A 17 -8.84 -12.92 22.40
CA ALA A 17 -7.78 -11.96 22.62
C ALA A 17 -7.13 -11.68 21.25
N ALA A 18 -7.02 -10.40 20.90
CA ALA A 18 -6.30 -9.99 19.70
C ALA A 18 -4.87 -10.55 19.81
N GLN A 19 -4.50 -11.44 18.90
CA GLN A 19 -3.18 -12.07 18.90
C GLN A 19 -2.12 -11.00 18.64
N GLU A 20 -1.36 -10.63 19.68
CA GLU A 20 -0.23 -9.71 19.53
C GLU A 20 0.86 -10.36 18.67
N VAL A 21 1.28 -9.67 17.62
CA VAL A 21 2.36 -10.14 16.74
C VAL A 21 3.70 -10.00 17.47
N PRO A 22 4.44 -11.10 17.70
CA PRO A 22 5.67 -11.05 18.49
C PRO A 22 6.74 -10.22 17.80
N ILE A 23 7.51 -9.47 18.60
CA ILE A 23 8.70 -8.74 18.15
C ILE A 23 9.91 -9.62 18.43
N VAL A 24 10.67 -9.93 17.38
CA VAL A 24 11.90 -10.72 17.45
C VAL A 24 13.08 -9.82 17.16
N GLN A 25 14.02 -9.72 18.08
CA GLN A 25 15.26 -8.97 17.89
C GLN A 25 16.22 -9.77 16.99
N THR A 26 16.74 -9.12 15.96
CA THR A 26 17.59 -9.72 14.94
C THR A 26 18.62 -8.68 14.49
N GLY A 27 19.91 -9.00 14.35
CA GLY A 27 20.90 -8.06 13.80
C GLY A 27 21.81 -7.38 14.83
N ALA A 28 22.65 -6.46 14.34
CA ALA A 28 23.78 -5.92 15.10
C ALA A 28 23.34 -5.23 16.40
N GLU A 29 23.87 -5.71 17.53
CA GLU A 29 23.69 -5.15 18.87
C GLU A 29 22.21 -4.98 19.29
N GLY A 30 21.29 -5.79 18.72
CA GLY A 30 19.87 -5.77 19.07
C GLY A 30 19.06 -4.61 18.47
N ARG A 31 19.64 -3.82 17.54
CA ARG A 31 19.01 -2.62 16.97
C ARG A 31 18.14 -2.89 15.74
N PHE A 32 18.02 -4.14 15.29
CA PHE A 32 17.06 -4.50 14.26
C PHE A 32 16.02 -5.48 14.83
N GLU A 33 14.76 -5.29 14.47
CA GLU A 33 13.63 -6.04 14.98
C GLU A 33 12.73 -6.50 13.83
N ARG A 34 12.15 -7.69 13.97
CA ARG A 34 11.12 -8.23 13.07
C ARG A 34 9.80 -8.37 13.81
N GLN A 35 8.73 -7.88 13.19
CA GLN A 35 7.36 -8.04 13.68
C GLN A 35 6.48 -8.52 12.52
N ILE A 36 6.44 -9.84 12.32
CA ILE A 36 5.80 -10.46 11.16
C ILE A 36 4.52 -11.16 11.59
N ASP A 37 3.38 -10.68 11.08
CA ASP A 37 2.07 -11.23 11.39
C ASP A 37 1.98 -12.73 11.02
N VAL A 38 1.64 -13.56 12.00
CA VAL A 38 1.49 -15.02 11.85
C VAL A 38 0.07 -15.43 11.44
N LYS A 39 -0.77 -14.47 11.05
CA LYS A 39 -2.15 -14.69 10.63
C LYS A 39 -2.27 -15.85 9.64
N THR A 40 -3.18 -16.77 9.98
CA THR A 40 -3.49 -17.98 9.22
C THR A 40 -4.86 -17.95 8.55
N LYS A 41 -5.65 -16.89 8.78
CA LYS A 41 -6.98 -16.70 8.18
C LYS A 41 -7.29 -15.22 7.97
N SER A 42 -8.04 -14.90 6.93
CA SER A 42 -8.52 -13.54 6.65
C SER A 42 -9.99 -13.59 6.24
N GLU A 43 -10.72 -12.50 6.44
CA GLU A 43 -12.09 -12.41 5.92
C GLU A 43 -12.09 -12.63 4.40
N GLY A 44 -13.01 -13.46 3.90
CA GLY A 44 -13.07 -13.84 2.48
C GLY A 44 -11.99 -14.80 1.98
N PHE A 45 -11.00 -15.18 2.81
CA PHE A 45 -9.89 -16.05 2.40
C PHE A 45 -9.62 -17.19 3.39
N GLY A 46 -9.65 -18.43 2.88
CA GLY A 46 -9.38 -19.62 3.67
C GLY A 46 -7.88 -19.80 4.03
N PRO A 47 -7.55 -20.68 4.98
CA PRO A 47 -6.17 -20.85 5.44
C PRO A 47 -5.15 -21.17 4.34
N ALA A 48 -5.53 -22.01 3.37
CA ALA A 48 -4.66 -22.34 2.24
C ALA A 48 -4.28 -21.11 1.40
N GLN A 49 -5.22 -20.18 1.18
CA GLN A 49 -4.97 -18.94 0.46
C GLN A 49 -4.06 -18.00 1.27
N VAL A 50 -4.30 -17.89 2.58
CA VAL A 50 -3.46 -17.07 3.47
C VAL A 50 -2.04 -17.60 3.53
N THR A 51 -1.86 -18.91 3.64
CA THR A 51 -0.55 -19.56 3.59
C THR A 51 0.15 -19.33 2.25
N ALA A 52 -0.57 -19.49 1.14
CA ALA A 52 -0.02 -19.23 -0.19
C ALA A 52 0.41 -17.77 -0.37
N PHE A 53 -0.43 -16.82 0.07
CA PHE A 53 -0.11 -15.40 0.00
C PHE A 53 1.08 -15.04 0.90
N ARG A 54 1.14 -15.60 2.12
CA ARG A 54 2.29 -15.44 3.01
C ARG A 54 3.57 -15.96 2.33
N ALA A 55 3.52 -17.14 1.72
CA ALA A 55 4.64 -17.69 0.97
C ALA A 55 5.05 -16.79 -0.21
N ALA A 56 4.10 -16.12 -0.87
CA ALA A 56 4.38 -15.19 -1.95
C ALA A 56 5.10 -13.90 -1.48
N ILE A 57 4.77 -13.39 -0.29
CA ILE A 57 5.38 -12.16 0.26
C ILE A 57 6.63 -12.41 1.12
N THR A 58 6.84 -13.62 1.65
CA THR A 58 8.03 -13.98 2.44
C THR A 58 9.34 -13.60 1.75
N PRO A 59 9.54 -13.87 0.44
CA PRO A 59 10.78 -13.47 -0.22
C PRO A 59 11.01 -11.96 -0.29
N ILE A 60 9.94 -11.14 -0.30
CA ILE A 60 10.06 -9.68 -0.23
C ILE A 60 10.55 -9.29 1.17
N ILE A 61 9.98 -9.88 2.21
CA ILE A 61 10.37 -9.66 3.61
C ILE A 61 11.82 -10.07 3.84
N ASP A 62 12.23 -11.24 3.35
CA ASP A 62 13.59 -11.76 3.54
C ASP A 62 14.62 -10.94 2.74
N GLN A 63 14.26 -10.48 1.53
CA GLN A 63 15.09 -9.54 0.78
C GLN A 63 15.33 -8.26 1.60
N LEU A 64 14.28 -7.64 2.17
CA LEU A 64 14.44 -6.46 3.02
C LEU A 64 15.27 -6.75 4.29
N ALA A 65 15.05 -7.90 4.94
CA ALA A 65 15.75 -8.28 6.16
C ALA A 65 17.25 -8.55 5.96
N THR A 66 17.68 -8.84 4.73
CA THR A 66 19.09 -9.07 4.40
C THR A 66 19.83 -7.82 3.95
N MET A 67 19.10 -6.72 3.65
CA MET A 67 19.71 -5.46 3.25
C MET A 67 20.52 -4.83 4.40
N PRO A 68 21.81 -4.49 4.19
CA PRO A 68 22.62 -3.81 5.21
C PRO A 68 21.99 -2.51 5.73
N ALA A 69 21.40 -1.71 4.83
CA ALA A 69 20.70 -0.48 5.19
C ALA A 69 19.49 -0.70 6.13
N VAL A 70 18.95 -1.92 6.20
CA VAL A 70 17.82 -2.29 7.07
C VAL A 70 18.32 -2.97 8.34
N ASN A 71 19.13 -4.02 8.22
CA ASN A 71 19.49 -4.89 9.33
C ASN A 71 20.70 -4.44 10.16
N THR A 72 21.39 -3.39 9.72
CA THR A 72 22.52 -2.77 10.40
C THR A 72 22.28 -1.26 10.55
N PRO A 73 21.25 -0.84 11.30
CA PRO A 73 20.97 0.59 11.49
C PRO A 73 22.15 1.29 12.19
N PRO A 74 22.49 2.52 11.76
CA PRO A 74 23.57 3.28 12.40
C PRO A 74 23.18 3.66 13.83
N ALA A 75 24.12 3.58 14.77
CA ALA A 75 23.86 4.01 16.14
C ALA A 75 23.54 5.52 16.21
N PRO A 76 22.63 5.97 17.09
CA PRO A 76 21.87 5.20 18.08
C PRO A 76 20.52 4.67 17.54
N LEU A 77 20.30 4.69 16.23
CA LEU A 77 19.02 4.33 15.63
C LEU A 77 18.77 2.84 15.70
N CYS A 78 17.50 2.48 15.63
CA CYS A 78 17.09 1.10 15.44
C CYS A 78 16.08 1.03 14.29
N HIS A 79 15.92 -0.14 13.70
CA HIS A 79 14.95 -0.39 12.64
C HIS A 79 14.02 -1.53 13.03
N ARG A 80 12.76 -1.43 12.61
CA ARG A 80 11.79 -2.53 12.72
C ARG A 80 11.22 -2.85 11.34
N LEU A 81 11.41 -4.10 10.91
CA LEU A 81 10.72 -4.67 9.75
C LEU A 81 9.39 -5.28 10.21
N LYS A 82 8.29 -4.64 9.82
CA LYS A 82 6.93 -5.14 10.07
C LYS A 82 6.32 -5.75 8.82
N SER A 83 5.45 -6.73 9.01
CA SER A 83 4.53 -7.19 7.96
C SER A 83 3.19 -7.55 8.58
N TRP A 84 2.11 -7.08 7.97
CA TRP A 84 0.73 -7.35 8.38
C TRP A 84 -0.13 -7.67 7.17
N ILE A 85 -0.96 -8.72 7.26
CA ILE A 85 -1.94 -9.05 6.21
C ILE A 85 -3.25 -8.31 6.52
N GLU A 86 -3.67 -7.44 5.60
CA GLU A 86 -4.87 -6.63 5.73
C GLU A 86 -6.12 -7.47 5.44
N LEU A 87 -7.13 -7.36 6.31
CA LEU A 87 -8.34 -8.18 6.26
C LEU A 87 -9.34 -7.72 5.19
N ILE A 88 -9.29 -6.44 4.80
CA ILE A 88 -10.27 -5.84 3.92
C ILE A 88 -9.54 -5.27 2.70
N ASN A 89 -9.61 -6.00 1.59
CA ASN A 89 -9.23 -5.45 0.30
C ASN A 89 -10.47 -5.43 -0.62
N PRO A 90 -10.94 -4.23 -1.03
CA PRO A 90 -12.15 -4.11 -1.84
C PRO A 90 -12.02 -4.72 -3.25
N HIS A 91 -10.83 -5.21 -3.63
CA HIS A 91 -10.55 -5.70 -4.97
C HIS A 91 -10.69 -7.23 -5.11
N GLY A 92 -10.93 -7.96 -4.02
CA GLY A 92 -11.10 -9.41 -4.04
C GLY A 92 -9.79 -10.21 -4.13
N VAL A 93 -8.67 -9.58 -3.75
CA VAL A 93 -7.34 -10.18 -3.66
C VAL A 93 -6.74 -9.89 -2.28
N MET A 94 -5.84 -10.73 -1.79
CA MET A 94 -5.22 -10.52 -0.48
C MET A 94 -4.28 -9.33 -0.51
N GLY A 95 -4.33 -8.49 0.53
CA GLY A 95 -3.44 -7.33 0.70
C GLY A 95 -2.52 -7.48 1.91
N ALA A 96 -1.35 -6.84 1.86
CA ALA A 96 -0.46 -6.76 3.02
C ALA A 96 0.32 -5.46 3.02
N GLU A 97 0.63 -4.98 4.21
CA GLU A 97 1.62 -3.94 4.42
C GLU A 97 2.93 -4.59 4.87
N ILE A 98 4.04 -4.19 4.26
CA ILE A 98 5.39 -4.47 4.73
C ILE A 98 6.06 -3.11 4.94
N ALA A 99 6.79 -2.91 6.04
CA ALA A 99 7.49 -1.65 6.23
C ALA A 99 8.79 -1.79 7.01
N VAL A 100 9.76 -0.96 6.65
CA VAL A 100 10.94 -0.69 7.46
C VAL A 100 10.73 0.66 8.14
N MET A 101 10.56 0.62 9.45
CA MET A 101 10.31 1.79 10.28
C MET A 101 11.55 2.12 11.09
N SER A 102 11.74 3.41 11.38
CA SER A 102 12.73 3.89 12.34
C SER A 102 12.01 4.32 13.63
N PRO A 103 11.99 3.49 14.68
CA PRO A 103 11.37 3.84 15.97
C PRO A 103 12.00 5.09 16.59
N ILE A 104 11.28 5.71 17.51
CA ILE A 104 11.64 7.05 18.02
C ILE A 104 12.99 7.03 18.74
N ASN A 105 13.24 5.98 19.55
CA ASN A 105 14.50 5.78 20.24
C ASN A 105 14.83 4.30 20.45
N TYR A 106 16.10 4.03 20.75
CA TYR A 106 16.62 2.76 21.21
C TYR A 106 17.11 2.92 22.65
N GLN A 107 16.49 2.21 23.59
CA GLN A 107 16.85 2.28 25.01
C GLN A 107 16.71 0.89 25.64
N ASN A 108 17.62 0.55 26.56
CA ASN A 108 17.61 -0.72 27.29
C ASN A 108 17.55 -1.95 26.38
N GLY A 109 18.26 -1.88 25.24
CA GLY A 109 18.30 -2.98 24.28
C GLY A 109 17.04 -3.12 23.43
N ARG A 110 16.10 -2.16 23.41
CA ARG A 110 14.82 -2.26 22.69
C ARG A 110 14.48 -0.99 21.90
N CYS A 111 13.78 -1.17 20.78
CA CYS A 111 13.17 -0.06 20.05
C CYS A 111 11.85 0.38 20.71
N ASN A 112 11.75 1.62 21.18
CA ASN A 112 10.50 2.14 21.77
C ASN A 112 9.70 3.04 20.82
N ARG A 113 8.38 2.94 20.96
CA ARG A 113 7.32 3.79 20.37
C ARG A 113 7.29 3.82 18.85
N MET A 114 6.16 3.43 18.27
CA MET A 114 5.93 3.49 16.82
C MET A 114 5.07 4.70 16.46
N THR A 115 5.74 5.82 16.19
CA THR A 115 5.23 6.89 15.31
C THR A 115 6.45 7.49 14.65
N GLY A 116 6.99 6.79 13.65
CA GLY A 116 8.15 7.23 12.87
C GLY A 116 7.86 7.03 11.40
N GLY A 117 8.48 7.86 10.56
CA GLY A 117 8.49 7.66 9.11
C GLY A 117 9.35 6.45 8.77
N GLY A 118 9.19 5.98 7.54
CA GLY A 118 9.85 4.77 7.08
C GLY A 118 9.63 4.56 5.60
N VAL A 119 10.08 3.39 5.15
CA VAL A 119 9.82 2.90 3.81
C VAL A 119 8.71 1.87 3.91
N MET A 120 7.59 2.13 3.23
CA MET A 120 6.42 1.28 3.20
C MET A 120 6.32 0.57 1.86
N LEU A 121 5.84 -0.67 1.87
CA LEU A 121 5.59 -1.51 0.72
C LEU A 121 4.17 -2.07 0.87
N ASN A 122 3.25 -1.53 0.08
CA ASN A 122 1.86 -1.97 0.04
C ASN A 122 1.70 -3.04 -1.03
N VAL A 123 1.36 -4.25 -0.63
CA VAL A 123 1.12 -5.40 -1.51
C VAL A 123 -0.35 -5.48 -1.87
N ASN A 124 -0.66 -5.53 -3.16
CA ASN A 124 -2.03 -5.61 -3.72
C ASN A 124 -2.97 -4.50 -3.24
N MET A 125 -2.40 -3.42 -2.74
CA MET A 125 -3.13 -2.28 -2.26
C MET A 125 -2.55 -1.06 -2.96
N PRO A 126 -3.38 -0.19 -3.52
CA PRO A 126 -2.90 1.06 -4.10
C PRO A 126 -2.18 1.96 -3.07
N GLY A 127 -2.31 1.65 -1.76
CA GLY A 127 -1.53 2.22 -0.68
C GLY A 127 -1.97 3.62 -0.24
N VAL A 128 -1.28 4.15 0.77
CA VAL A 128 -1.45 5.52 1.32
C VAL A 128 -1.22 6.60 0.25
N GLY A 129 -0.50 6.29 -0.83
CA GLY A 129 -0.32 7.20 -1.97
C GLY A 129 -1.64 7.59 -2.64
N LEU A 130 -2.60 6.67 -2.71
CA LEU A 130 -3.96 6.98 -3.18
C LEU A 130 -4.91 7.18 -2.00
N ASN A 131 -4.53 8.08 -1.08
CA ASN A 131 -5.36 8.43 0.07
C ASN A 131 -6.78 8.82 -0.41
N PRO A 132 -7.83 8.05 -0.10
CA PRO A 132 -9.20 8.35 -0.52
C PRO A 132 -9.67 9.73 -0.04
N SER A 133 -9.06 10.23 1.04
CA SER A 133 -9.37 11.56 1.55
C SER A 133 -9.05 12.69 0.58
N ARG A 134 -8.14 12.45 -0.37
CA ARG A 134 -7.62 13.40 -1.36
C ARG A 134 -8.05 13.07 -2.80
N ALA A 135 -8.98 12.13 -2.98
CA ALA A 135 -9.58 11.89 -4.29
C ALA A 135 -10.40 13.10 -4.73
N VAL A 136 -10.37 13.41 -6.04
CA VAL A 136 -11.17 14.48 -6.67
C VAL A 136 -12.66 14.15 -6.58
N VAL A 137 -12.99 12.88 -6.75
CA VAL A 137 -14.34 12.34 -6.56
C VAL A 137 -14.20 11.08 -5.72
N ARG A 138 -15.08 10.92 -4.72
CA ARG A 138 -15.16 9.71 -3.91
C ARG A 138 -16.26 8.78 -4.42
N GLY A 139 -15.91 7.53 -4.66
CA GLY A 139 -16.85 6.44 -4.88
C GLY A 139 -17.23 5.74 -3.57
N GLU A 140 -18.26 4.89 -3.63
CA GLU A 140 -18.59 3.96 -2.54
C GLU A 140 -17.50 2.90 -2.34
N THR A 141 -16.73 2.62 -3.39
CA THR A 141 -15.57 1.72 -3.37
C THR A 141 -14.33 2.47 -3.87
N ARG A 142 -13.14 2.04 -3.43
CA ARG A 142 -11.86 2.58 -3.93
C ARG A 142 -11.72 2.49 -5.45
N ALA A 143 -12.42 1.56 -6.10
CA ALA A 143 -12.44 1.40 -7.57
C ALA A 143 -13.25 2.50 -8.30
N GLY A 144 -13.79 3.50 -7.59
CA GLY A 144 -14.45 4.66 -8.16
C GLY A 144 -13.85 6.00 -7.72
N ASP A 145 -12.79 5.98 -6.92
CA ASP A 145 -12.08 7.19 -6.51
C ASP A 145 -11.22 7.70 -7.67
N TRP A 146 -11.27 9.02 -7.91
CA TRP A 146 -10.54 9.65 -9.01
C TRP A 146 -9.37 10.47 -8.50
N TYR A 147 -8.22 10.30 -9.14
CA TYR A 147 -6.96 10.90 -8.71
C TYR A 147 -6.31 11.63 -9.88
N VAL A 148 -5.59 12.69 -9.53
CA VAL A 148 -4.71 13.42 -10.44
C VAL A 148 -3.31 12.95 -10.13
N LEU A 149 -2.73 12.14 -11.00
CA LEU A 149 -1.41 11.60 -10.79
C LEU A 149 -0.43 12.20 -11.79
N PRO A 150 0.73 12.71 -11.34
CA PRO A 150 1.80 13.10 -12.23
C PRO A 150 2.52 11.84 -12.76
N ILE A 151 1.92 11.12 -13.72
CA ILE A 151 2.49 9.86 -14.23
C ILE A 151 3.57 10.19 -15.26
N ALA A 152 4.82 10.32 -14.82
CA ALA A 152 5.93 10.42 -15.76
C ALA A 152 5.94 9.17 -16.67
N PRO A 153 6.14 9.32 -18.00
CA PRO A 153 6.36 8.17 -18.87
C PRO A 153 7.57 7.38 -18.35
N SER A 154 7.33 6.19 -17.80
CA SER A 154 8.40 5.29 -17.42
C SER A 154 8.91 4.56 -18.66
N ARG A 155 10.22 4.29 -18.69
CA ARG A 155 10.82 3.42 -19.71
C ARG A 155 10.37 1.97 -19.57
N ASP A 156 9.92 1.58 -18.37
CA ASP A 156 9.34 0.27 -18.10
C ASP A 156 7.85 0.43 -17.78
N PRO A 157 6.93 -0.11 -18.61
CA PRO A 157 5.49 -0.05 -18.34
C PRO A 157 5.08 -0.76 -17.04
N LYS A 158 5.96 -1.58 -16.46
CA LYS A 158 5.75 -2.22 -15.16
C LYS A 158 6.12 -1.34 -13.97
N ILE A 159 6.73 -0.17 -14.18
CA ILE A 159 7.16 0.73 -13.11
C ILE A 159 6.49 2.08 -13.32
N LEU A 160 5.76 2.55 -12.31
CA LEU A 160 5.16 3.88 -12.30
C LEU A 160 5.72 4.66 -11.13
N GLU A 161 6.45 5.74 -11.41
CA GLU A 161 6.93 6.67 -10.38
C GLU A 161 6.04 7.90 -10.35
N PHE A 162 5.63 8.30 -9.16
CA PHE A 162 4.84 9.50 -8.95
C PHE A 162 5.10 10.08 -7.57
N GLU A 163 4.87 11.37 -7.43
CA GLU A 163 4.87 12.06 -6.15
C GLU A 163 3.44 12.52 -5.84
N THR A 164 2.98 12.27 -4.63
CA THR A 164 1.70 12.75 -4.15
C THR A 164 1.80 12.96 -2.66
N ASN A 165 1.15 14.00 -2.14
CA ASN A 165 1.07 14.26 -0.71
C ASN A 165 2.41 14.53 -0.01
N GLY A 166 3.45 14.92 -0.76
CA GLY A 166 4.81 15.04 -0.23
C GLY A 166 5.50 13.69 -0.02
N ASP A 167 4.93 12.60 -0.56
CA ASP A 167 5.50 11.26 -0.56
C ASP A 167 5.95 10.88 -1.97
N ARG A 168 7.09 10.19 -2.06
CA ARG A 168 7.59 9.55 -3.27
C ARG A 168 7.03 8.15 -3.35
N HIS A 169 6.50 7.79 -4.52
CA HIS A 169 5.93 6.48 -4.78
C HIS A 169 6.57 5.80 -5.99
N VAL A 170 6.68 4.48 -5.90
CA VAL A 170 7.02 3.61 -7.02
C VAL A 170 6.04 2.44 -6.99
N ALA A 171 5.16 2.36 -7.97
CA ALA A 171 4.27 1.22 -8.17
C ALA A 171 4.90 0.23 -9.17
N LEU A 172 5.13 -1.00 -8.71
CA LEU A 172 5.58 -2.12 -9.53
C LEU A 172 4.36 -2.97 -9.88
N THR A 173 4.14 -3.17 -11.18
CA THR A 173 2.93 -3.78 -11.74
C THR A 173 3.24 -5.08 -12.48
N HIS A 174 2.25 -5.95 -12.66
CA HIS A 174 2.43 -7.19 -13.44
C HIS A 174 2.45 -6.93 -14.97
N GLY A 175 2.01 -5.75 -15.42
CA GLY A 175 2.08 -5.32 -16.82
C GLY A 175 1.09 -5.98 -17.79
N ARG A 176 0.14 -6.81 -17.32
CA ARG A 176 -0.92 -7.38 -18.19
C ARG A 176 -2.08 -6.42 -18.42
N ALA A 177 -2.26 -5.48 -17.50
CA ALA A 177 -3.26 -4.45 -17.55
C ALA A 177 -2.65 -3.17 -16.95
N PRO A 178 -3.06 -1.98 -17.41
CA PRO A 178 -2.62 -0.74 -16.79
C PRO A 178 -3.22 -0.64 -15.37
N LEU A 179 -2.40 -0.18 -14.41
CA LEU A 179 -2.86 0.03 -13.02
C LEU A 179 -3.95 1.10 -12.95
N PHE A 180 -3.77 2.17 -13.72
CA PHE A 180 -4.70 3.28 -13.81
C PHE A 180 -5.27 3.37 -15.22
N ARG A 181 -6.55 3.73 -15.31
CA ARG A 181 -7.17 4.08 -16.60
C ARG A 181 -7.62 5.54 -16.59
N PRO A 182 -7.51 6.25 -17.72
CA PRO A 182 -8.04 7.60 -17.84
C PRO A 182 -9.56 7.61 -17.60
N VAL A 183 -10.03 8.62 -16.89
CA VAL A 183 -11.47 8.91 -16.79
C VAL A 183 -11.87 9.65 -18.07
N SER A 184 -12.97 9.27 -18.73
CA SER A 184 -13.44 9.96 -19.93
C SER A 184 -14.11 11.30 -19.59
N MET A 185 -14.12 12.23 -20.54
CA MET A 185 -14.73 13.55 -20.37
C MET A 185 -16.23 13.44 -20.09
N GLU A 186 -16.94 12.54 -20.78
CA GLU A 186 -18.37 12.28 -20.52
C GLU A 186 -18.61 11.84 -19.09
N ARG A 187 -17.79 10.91 -18.59
CA ARG A 187 -17.95 10.40 -17.24
C ARG A 187 -17.61 11.47 -16.20
N TYR A 188 -16.61 12.29 -16.45
CA TYR A 188 -16.26 13.42 -15.59
C TYR A 188 -17.38 14.47 -15.54
N VAL A 189 -17.84 14.97 -16.70
CA VAL A 189 -18.87 16.02 -16.77
C VAL A 189 -20.21 15.54 -16.20
N SER A 190 -20.60 14.30 -16.49
CA SER A 190 -21.87 13.74 -15.97
C SER A 190 -21.88 13.57 -14.45
N ARG A 191 -20.77 13.15 -13.84
CA ARG A 191 -20.73 12.85 -12.39
C ARG A 191 -20.25 14.01 -11.52
N ALA A 192 -19.21 14.71 -11.95
CA ALA A 192 -18.59 15.75 -11.14
C ALA A 192 -19.18 17.14 -11.40
N MET A 193 -19.67 17.39 -12.62
CA MET A 193 -20.18 18.72 -13.02
C MET A 193 -21.70 18.76 -13.19
N ASN A 194 -22.37 17.61 -13.27
CA ASN A 194 -23.81 17.49 -13.50
C ASN A 194 -24.28 18.33 -14.71
N GLN A 195 -23.51 18.31 -15.81
CA GLN A 195 -23.68 19.16 -17.00
C GLN A 195 -23.79 18.36 -18.32
N THR A 196 -24.18 19.08 -19.38
CA THR A 196 -24.86 18.64 -20.61
C THR A 196 -23.98 17.98 -21.70
N VAL A 197 -24.68 17.58 -22.77
CA VAL A 197 -24.29 16.83 -23.98
C VAL A 197 -22.94 17.22 -24.61
N LEU A 198 -22.02 16.25 -24.63
CA LEU A 198 -20.76 16.30 -25.38
C LEU A 198 -20.93 15.80 -26.81
N ALA A 199 -20.11 16.32 -27.74
CA ALA A 199 -19.96 15.78 -29.08
C ALA A 199 -19.39 14.34 -29.03
N PRO A 200 -19.69 13.45 -30.00
CA PRO A 200 -19.28 12.04 -29.95
C PRO A 200 -17.78 11.80 -29.73
N ASP A 201 -16.93 12.59 -30.39
CA ASP A 201 -15.46 12.55 -30.26
C ASP A 201 -14.97 12.97 -28.86
N GLN A 202 -15.69 13.90 -28.22
CA GLN A 202 -15.36 14.38 -26.87
C GLN A 202 -15.75 13.39 -25.79
N ARG A 203 -16.75 12.53 -26.00
CA ARG A 203 -17.24 11.59 -24.96
C ARG A 203 -16.19 10.59 -24.54
N THR A 204 -15.42 10.09 -25.49
CA THR A 204 -14.36 9.10 -25.28
C THR A 204 -12.99 9.73 -24.98
N ALA A 205 -12.85 11.05 -25.16
CA ALA A 205 -11.61 11.75 -24.84
C ALA A 205 -11.33 11.69 -23.33
N PRO A 206 -10.06 11.59 -22.89
CA PRO A 206 -9.71 11.72 -21.49
C PRO A 206 -10.19 13.04 -20.89
N ALA A 207 -10.74 12.98 -19.68
CA ALA A 207 -10.99 14.13 -18.83
C ALA A 207 -9.65 14.66 -18.33
N CYS A 208 -9.39 15.94 -18.58
CA CYS A 208 -8.33 16.61 -17.86
C CYS A 208 -8.83 17.92 -17.30
N MET A 209 -9.99 17.88 -16.63
CA MET A 209 -10.35 18.84 -15.57
C MET A 209 -10.47 20.33 -16.03
N THR A 210 -10.88 21.35 -15.25
CA THR A 210 -12.16 21.45 -14.52
C THR A 210 -12.87 22.81 -14.76
N PRO A 211 -14.02 23.07 -14.07
CA PRO A 211 -14.30 24.32 -13.32
C PRO A 211 -14.37 24.29 -11.74
N THR A 212 -13.66 23.51 -10.91
CA THR A 212 -12.48 24.00 -10.12
C THR A 212 -11.82 22.94 -9.21
N GLY A 213 -11.47 21.79 -9.78
CA GLY A 213 -10.40 20.93 -9.27
C GLY A 213 -9.22 20.80 -10.24
N GLU A 214 -8.86 21.85 -11.01
CA GLU A 214 -8.48 21.85 -12.46
C GLU A 214 -7.16 21.24 -12.89
N LEU A 215 -7.07 20.82 -14.15
CA LEU A 215 -5.80 20.77 -14.88
C LEU A 215 -5.99 20.81 -16.41
N ARG A 216 -6.40 21.95 -16.98
CA ARG A 216 -6.26 22.15 -18.44
C ARG A 216 -6.03 23.58 -18.86
N ALA A 217 -5.08 23.75 -19.79
CA ALA A 217 -5.24 24.57 -20.99
C ALA A 217 -4.07 24.24 -21.95
N ASP A 218 -3.98 22.99 -22.37
CA ASP A 218 -4.08 22.54 -23.78
C ASP A 218 -2.68 22.19 -24.34
N THR A 219 -2.46 21.57 -25.50
CA THR A 219 -3.29 20.89 -26.51
C THR A 219 -3.00 19.38 -26.41
N ALA A 220 -3.99 18.47 -26.51
CA ALA A 220 -3.78 17.01 -26.38
C ALA A 220 -3.16 16.52 -25.03
N CYS A 221 -3.98 16.18 -24.04
CA CYS A 221 -3.51 15.78 -22.71
C CYS A 221 -2.46 14.65 -22.67
N PRO A 222 -1.23 14.92 -22.21
CA PRO A 222 -0.23 13.88 -22.02
C PRO A 222 -0.50 13.05 -20.75
N PRO A 223 -0.04 11.78 -20.69
CA PRO A 223 -0.20 10.88 -19.53
C PRO A 223 0.33 11.46 -18.22
N SER A 224 1.25 12.43 -18.32
CA SER A 224 1.91 13.05 -17.18
C SER A 224 1.02 13.87 -16.27
N ARG A 225 -0.21 14.25 -16.67
CA ARG A 225 -1.21 14.90 -15.78
C ARG A 225 -2.65 14.67 -16.28
N THR A 226 -3.17 13.45 -16.13
CA THR A 226 -4.55 13.09 -16.53
C THR A 226 -5.37 12.67 -15.30
N LEU A 227 -6.69 12.90 -15.32
CA LEU A 227 -7.59 12.36 -14.31
C LEU A 227 -7.72 10.85 -14.53
N VAL A 228 -7.36 10.08 -13.52
CA VAL A 228 -7.35 8.61 -13.60
C VAL A 228 -8.13 7.99 -12.45
N GLU A 229 -8.52 6.75 -12.65
CA GLU A 229 -9.02 5.88 -11.59
C GLU A 229 -8.25 4.56 -11.60
N LEU A 230 -8.28 3.85 -10.47
CA LEU A 230 -7.78 2.48 -10.41
C LEU A 230 -8.54 1.62 -11.43
N ASN A 231 -7.82 0.89 -12.26
CA ASN A 231 -8.44 -0.01 -13.23
C ASN A 231 -9.09 -1.20 -12.48
N PRO A 232 -10.42 -1.39 -12.51
CA PRO A 232 -11.09 -2.46 -11.78
C PRO A 232 -10.72 -3.86 -12.30
N GLU A 233 -10.24 -3.97 -13.54
CA GLU A 233 -9.79 -5.22 -14.15
C GLU A 233 -8.33 -5.55 -13.85
N TYR A 234 -7.62 -4.66 -13.15
CA TYR A 234 -6.21 -4.88 -12.84
C TYR A 234 -6.01 -6.12 -11.96
N PHE A 235 -6.85 -6.29 -10.95
CA PHE A 235 -6.73 -7.38 -9.99
C PHE A 235 -7.42 -8.66 -10.50
N ASP A 236 -6.62 -9.69 -10.72
CA ASP A 236 -7.09 -11.03 -11.06
C ASP A 236 -7.56 -11.78 -9.80
N ARG A 237 -8.88 -11.84 -9.64
CA ARG A 237 -9.54 -12.53 -8.52
C ARG A 237 -9.41 -14.05 -8.58
N ALA A 238 -9.02 -14.63 -9.71
CA ALA A 238 -8.73 -16.07 -9.80
C ALA A 238 -7.39 -16.43 -9.14
N ARG A 239 -6.51 -15.45 -8.91
CA ARG A 239 -5.21 -15.62 -8.24
C ARG A 239 -5.07 -14.70 -7.03
N PRO A 240 -5.94 -14.84 -6.01
CA PRO A 240 -6.01 -13.89 -4.91
C PRO A 240 -4.79 -13.87 -3.99
N ALA A 241 -3.94 -14.90 -4.08
CA ALA A 241 -2.71 -15.04 -3.29
C ALA A 241 -1.44 -14.61 -4.05
N ASP A 242 -1.54 -14.18 -5.31
CA ASP A 242 -0.41 -13.65 -6.05
C ASP A 242 -0.09 -12.22 -5.60
N VAL A 243 1.19 -11.84 -5.64
CA VAL A 243 1.60 -10.43 -5.55
C VAL A 243 1.36 -9.81 -6.93
N GLN A 244 0.29 -9.05 -7.09
CA GLN A 244 -0.12 -8.43 -8.36
C GLN A 244 0.23 -6.94 -8.42
N LEU A 245 0.44 -6.29 -7.27
CA LEU A 245 0.89 -4.91 -7.16
C LEU A 245 1.82 -4.76 -5.97
N LEU A 246 2.89 -3.99 -6.13
CA LEU A 246 3.72 -3.53 -5.02
C LEU A 246 3.91 -2.02 -5.11
N VAL A 247 3.36 -1.27 -4.16
CA VAL A 247 3.55 0.18 -4.07
C VAL A 247 4.56 0.51 -2.97
N LEU A 248 5.75 0.92 -3.38
CA LEU A 248 6.79 1.46 -2.51
C LEU A 248 6.47 2.91 -2.20
N SER A 249 6.59 3.33 -0.95
CA SER A 249 6.40 4.73 -0.56
C SER A 249 7.31 5.19 0.56
N THR A 250 7.72 6.45 0.49
CA THR A 250 8.45 7.15 1.56
C THR A 250 8.14 8.65 1.48
N PRO A 251 8.14 9.39 2.59
CA PRO A 251 8.13 10.86 2.55
C PRO A 251 9.26 11.39 1.68
N ALA A 252 8.97 12.37 0.82
CA ALA A 252 9.96 13.07 0.00
C ALA A 252 10.88 13.91 0.89
N ASP A 253 10.29 14.61 1.85
CA ASP A 253 10.98 15.48 2.81
C ASP A 253 11.04 14.85 4.21
N ARG A 254 11.65 15.59 5.14
CA ARG A 254 11.60 15.25 6.57
C ARG A 254 10.15 15.32 7.05
N TYR A 255 9.68 14.28 7.74
CA TYR A 255 8.41 14.36 8.45
C TYR A 255 8.60 15.01 9.83
N HIS A 256 7.51 15.44 10.47
CA HIS A 256 7.59 16.16 11.75
C HIS A 256 8.31 15.35 12.84
N GLY A 257 9.42 15.88 13.37
CA GLY A 257 10.22 15.26 14.43
C GLY A 257 11.28 14.26 13.93
N GLU A 258 11.50 14.17 12.61
CA GLU A 258 12.63 13.44 12.03
C GLU A 258 13.92 14.27 12.12
N ASP A 259 14.93 13.72 12.80
CA ASP A 259 16.29 14.28 12.82
C ASP A 259 17.10 13.84 11.57
N ASP A 260 18.28 14.44 11.38
CA ASP A 260 19.13 14.18 10.21
C ASP A 260 19.58 12.72 10.10
N ALA A 261 19.84 12.07 11.23
CA ALA A 261 20.26 10.68 11.25
C ALA A 261 19.13 9.76 10.78
N LYS A 262 17.89 9.99 11.25
CA LYS A 262 16.71 9.22 10.81
C LYS A 262 16.40 9.45 9.35
N PHE A 263 16.46 10.70 8.89
CA PHE A 263 16.26 11.05 7.49
C PHE A 263 17.29 10.36 6.59
N ALA A 264 18.57 10.40 6.98
CA ALA A 264 19.66 9.74 6.24
C ALA A 264 19.48 8.21 6.22
N ALA A 265 19.14 7.59 7.35
CA ALA A 265 18.90 6.15 7.43
C ALA A 265 17.72 5.71 6.55
N ARG A 266 16.59 6.42 6.60
CA ARG A 266 15.42 6.16 5.74
C ARG A 266 15.78 6.32 4.26
N THR A 267 16.51 7.38 3.91
CA THR A 267 16.98 7.62 2.54
C THR A 267 17.91 6.51 2.07
N ALA A 268 18.80 6.01 2.92
CA ALA A 268 19.67 4.89 2.62
C ALA A 268 18.87 3.60 2.36
N VAL A 269 17.84 3.31 3.15
CA VAL A 269 16.92 2.17 2.91
C VAL A 269 16.25 2.33 1.55
N TRP A 270 15.64 3.49 1.27
CA TRP A 270 14.92 3.77 0.02
C TRP A 270 15.81 3.60 -1.22
N ASN A 271 17.03 4.15 -1.18
CA ASN A 271 17.97 4.09 -2.30
C ASN A 271 18.60 2.71 -2.49
N SER A 272 18.61 1.87 -1.45
CA SER A 272 19.17 0.51 -1.50
C SER A 272 18.16 -0.55 -1.99
N LEU A 273 16.90 -0.17 -2.22
CA LEU A 273 15.89 -1.10 -2.72
C LEU A 273 16.24 -1.58 -4.14
N ASP A 274 16.44 -2.87 -4.31
CA ASP A 274 16.50 -3.50 -5.63
C ASP A 274 15.09 -3.60 -6.23
N ARG A 275 14.68 -2.52 -6.89
CA ARG A 275 13.36 -2.39 -7.52
C ARG A 275 13.14 -3.41 -8.63
N ALA A 276 14.20 -3.83 -9.32
CA ALA A 276 14.10 -4.81 -10.39
C ALA A 276 13.81 -6.21 -9.82
N ALA A 277 14.52 -6.62 -8.77
CA ALA A 277 14.24 -7.87 -8.06
C ALA A 277 12.84 -7.88 -7.43
N LEU A 278 12.39 -6.74 -6.89
CA LEU A 278 11.03 -6.59 -6.37
C LEU A 278 9.98 -6.67 -7.49
N ALA A 279 10.21 -6.03 -8.64
CA ALA A 279 9.29 -6.06 -9.79
C ALA A 279 9.13 -7.48 -10.34
N ALA A 280 10.19 -8.30 -10.31
CA ALA A 280 10.15 -9.71 -10.70
C ALA A 280 9.25 -10.58 -9.80
N ARG A 281 8.85 -10.10 -8.61
CA ARG A 281 7.87 -10.76 -7.73
C ARG A 281 6.43 -10.45 -8.09
N VAL A 282 6.19 -9.43 -8.93
CA VAL A 282 4.85 -8.99 -9.30
C VAL A 282 4.35 -9.79 -10.51
N ARG A 283 3.21 -10.47 -10.36
CA ARG A 283 2.71 -11.53 -11.25
C ARG A 283 1.23 -11.43 -11.59
#